data_AF-A0A8S3J1R2-F1
#
_entry.id   AF-A0A8S3J1R2-F1
#
_cell.length_a   1.000
_cell.length_b   1.000
_cell.length_c   1.000
_cell.angle_alpha   90.00
_cell.angle_beta   90.00
_cell.angle_gamma   90.00
#
_symmetry.space_group_name_H-M   'P 1'
#
loop_
_entity.id
_entity.type
_entity.pdbx_description
1 polymer ?
#
loop_
_entity_poly.entity_id
_entity_poly.type
_entity_poly.pdbx_seq_one_letter_code
_entity_poly.pdbx_strand_id
1 'polypeptide(L)'
;MKLDEYSPSCSTLEPINAFFSVSNRLDSDQCARRTARNYLHLKDLDYYEYEGHIFFDDAMEEDDNNEQVPNKFVQQLLGVVDRAATAIHQCPMKIPPPFKTPTPYGGRLTWVLPGGNFLIAHIKDKTKIRHKKRWSQVIHATILF
;
A
#
# COMPACT_ATOMS: atom_id res chain seq x y z
N MET A 1 4.86 -14.74 -20.38
CA MET A 1 3.71 -14.14 -19.69
C MET A 1 3.74 -12.66 -20.03
N LYS A 2 3.00 -12.26 -21.08
CA LYS A 2 3.03 -10.89 -21.59
C LYS A 2 2.25 -10.00 -20.63
N LEU A 3 2.92 -8.97 -20.10
CA LEU A 3 2.30 -7.88 -19.37
C LEU A 3 1.75 -6.92 -20.43
N ASP A 4 0.66 -7.32 -21.09
CA ASP A 4 0.01 -6.47 -22.09
C ASP A 4 -0.61 -5.25 -21.40
N GLU A 5 -0.44 -4.10 -22.05
CA GLU A 5 -0.74 -2.76 -21.59
C GLU A 5 -2.22 -2.59 -21.25
N TYR A 6 -2.57 -2.76 -19.97
CA TYR A 6 -3.85 -2.29 -19.45
C TYR A 6 -3.76 -0.79 -19.20
N SER A 7 -4.31 0.03 -20.11
CA SER A 7 -4.54 1.47 -19.90
C SER A 7 -5.79 1.66 -19.03
N PRO A 8 -5.69 2.04 -17.76
CA PRO A 8 -6.87 2.19 -16.91
C PRO A 8 -7.63 3.46 -17.30
N SER A 9 -8.96 3.41 -17.33
CA SER A 9 -9.82 4.57 -17.54
C SER A 9 -9.58 5.63 -16.46
N CYS A 10 -9.36 6.88 -16.91
CA CYS A 10 -8.92 8.06 -16.15
C CYS A 10 -9.59 8.27 -14.77
N SER A 11 -10.86 7.94 -14.60
CA SER A 11 -11.62 8.24 -13.37
C SER A 11 -11.28 7.40 -12.14
N THR A 12 -10.75 6.18 -12.33
CA THR A 12 -10.44 5.26 -11.22
C THR A 12 -9.05 5.49 -10.63
N LEU A 13 -8.19 6.24 -11.33
CA LEU A 13 -6.80 6.49 -10.94
C LEU A 13 -6.63 7.73 -10.08
N GLU A 14 -7.56 8.69 -10.16
CA GLU A 14 -7.55 9.93 -9.40
C GLU A 14 -7.29 9.75 -7.89
N PRO A 15 -8.05 8.90 -7.15
CA PRO A 15 -7.82 8.74 -5.71
C PRO A 15 -6.47 8.09 -5.39
N ILE A 16 -6.01 7.17 -6.24
CA ILE A 16 -4.72 6.48 -6.07
C ILE A 16 -3.58 7.50 -6.29
N ASN A 17 -3.65 8.29 -7.35
CA ASN A 17 -2.66 9.33 -7.66
C ASN A 17 -2.62 10.40 -6.56
N ALA A 18 -3.78 10.84 -6.06
CA ALA A 18 -3.86 11.78 -4.95
C ALA A 18 -3.21 11.23 -3.69
N PHE A 19 -3.46 9.97 -3.35
CA PHE A 19 -2.83 9.28 -2.23
C PHE A 19 -1.30 9.25 -2.40
N PHE A 20 -0.78 8.80 -3.55
CA PHE A 20 0.66 8.75 -3.77
C PHE A 20 1.31 10.13 -3.76
N SER A 21 0.65 11.16 -4.27
CA SER A 21 1.11 12.55 -4.17
C SER A 21 1.31 12.96 -2.70
N VAL A 22 0.33 12.67 -1.83
CA VAL A 22 0.43 12.98 -0.40
C VAL A 22 1.52 12.15 0.27
N SER A 23 1.55 10.83 0.04
CA SER A 23 2.54 9.92 0.63
C SER A 23 3.98 10.32 0.29
N ASN A 24 4.27 10.68 -0.96
CA ASN A 24 5.63 11.09 -1.35
C ASN A 24 6.02 12.46 -0.77
N ARG A 25 5.06 13.38 -0.60
CA ARG A 25 5.33 14.66 0.09
C ARG A 25 5.72 14.43 1.54
N LEU A 26 5.01 13.55 2.25
CA LEU A 26 5.33 13.17 3.62
C LEU A 26 6.66 12.42 3.71
N ASP A 27 6.93 11.52 2.78
CA ASP A 27 8.19 10.78 2.68
C ASP A 27 9.39 11.71 2.48
N SER A 28 9.26 12.70 1.59
CA SER A 28 10.29 13.72 1.34
C SER A 28 10.52 14.63 2.54
N ASP A 29 9.45 15.08 3.22
CA ASP A 29 9.57 15.92 4.42
C ASP A 29 10.28 15.17 5.54
N GLN A 30 9.88 13.92 5.81
CA GLN A 30 10.52 13.11 6.83
C GLN A 30 11.99 12.79 6.49
N CYS A 31 12.29 12.51 5.21
CA CYS A 31 13.67 12.29 4.76
C CYS A 31 14.55 13.53 5.03
N ALA A 32 14.04 14.73 4.77
CA ALA A 32 14.74 15.98 5.06
C ALA A 32 14.98 16.16 6.57
N ARG A 33 13.96 15.95 7.42
CA ARG A 33 14.09 16.01 8.89
C ARG A 33 15.06 14.97 9.44
N ARG A 34 15.01 13.74 8.94
CA ARG A 34 15.93 12.65 9.32
C ARG A 34 17.38 13.02 8.98
N THR A 35 17.59 13.63 7.81
CA THR A 35 18.90 14.15 7.38
C THR A 35 19.37 15.28 8.29
N ALA A 36 18.51 16.27 8.59
CA ALA A 36 18.83 17.38 9.48
C ALA A 36 19.22 16.89 10.89
N ARG A 37 18.47 15.93 11.45
CA ARG A 37 18.79 15.31 12.74
C ARG A 37 20.13 14.57 12.73
N ASN A 38 20.40 13.78 11.69
CA ASN A 38 21.58 12.93 11.63
C ASN A 38 22.86 13.73 11.33
N TYR A 39 22.80 14.73 10.44
CA TYR A 39 23.98 15.45 9.97
C TYR A 39 24.18 16.82 10.64
N LEU A 40 23.11 17.52 11.01
CA LEU A 40 23.19 18.87 11.62
C LEU A 40 22.99 18.84 13.13
N HIS A 41 22.71 17.66 13.72
CA HIS A 41 22.41 17.47 15.15
C HIS A 41 21.31 18.40 15.69
N LEU A 42 20.44 18.89 14.81
CA LEU A 42 19.28 19.66 15.19
C LEU A 42 18.26 18.73 15.84
N LYS A 43 17.89 19.05 17.08
CA LYS A 43 16.89 18.29 17.83
C LYS A 43 15.51 18.84 17.50
N ASP A 44 14.87 18.25 16.50
CA ASP A 44 13.47 18.54 16.19
C ASP A 44 12.57 17.91 17.28
N LEU A 45 11.82 18.74 18.01
CA LEU A 45 10.85 18.28 19.01
C LEU A 45 9.64 17.59 18.37
N ASP A 46 9.33 17.94 17.11
CA ASP A 46 8.19 17.44 16.34
C ASP A 46 8.59 16.38 15.29
N TYR A 47 9.58 15.53 15.62
CA TYR A 47 9.97 14.42 14.75
C TYR A 47 8.87 13.35 14.74
N TYR A 48 8.41 12.97 13.55
CA TYR A 48 7.41 11.91 13.36
C TYR A 48 7.95 10.79 12.47
N GLU A 49 7.35 9.61 12.61
CA GLU A 49 7.59 8.46 11.75
C GLU A 49 6.37 8.19 10.87
N TYR A 50 6.59 8.15 9.56
CA TYR A 50 5.53 7.92 8.58
C TYR A 50 5.52 6.46 8.13
N GLU A 51 4.35 5.83 8.21
CA GLU A 51 4.06 4.54 7.61
C GLU A 51 2.69 4.61 6.92
N GLY A 52 2.65 4.28 5.63
CA GLY A 52 1.41 4.32 4.85
C GLY A 52 0.76 2.95 4.80
N HIS A 53 -0.53 2.84 5.14
CA HIS A 53 -1.29 1.59 5.03
C HIS A 53 -2.47 1.74 4.08
N ILE A 54 -2.58 0.83 3.10
CA ILE A 54 -3.72 0.71 2.19
C ILE A 54 -4.43 -0.61 2.49
N PHE A 55 -5.74 -0.57 2.67
CA PHE A 55 -6.55 -1.77 2.89
C PHE A 55 -7.41 -2.05 1.67
N PHE A 56 -7.20 -3.22 1.06
CA PHE A 56 -8.08 -3.74 0.02
C PHE A 56 -8.97 -4.83 0.62
N ASP A 57 -10.28 -4.59 0.61
CA ASP A 57 -11.28 -5.62 0.90
C ASP A 57 -11.69 -6.32 -0.42
N ASP A 58 -11.95 -7.63 -0.36
CA ASP A 58 -12.34 -8.46 -1.52
C ASP A 58 -11.30 -8.39 -2.68
N ALA A 59 -10.04 -8.54 -2.31
CA ALA A 59 -8.90 -8.25 -3.18
C ALA A 59 -8.41 -9.45 -4.01
N MET A 60 -8.99 -10.63 -3.78
CA MET A 60 -8.68 -11.89 -4.47
C MET A 60 -9.95 -12.39 -5.16
N GLU A 61 -9.83 -12.73 -6.43
CA GLU A 61 -10.89 -13.33 -7.26
C GLU A 61 -10.44 -14.74 -7.67
N GLU A 62 -11.39 -15.67 -7.85
CA GLU A 62 -11.08 -16.98 -8.42
C GLU A 62 -11.13 -16.88 -9.95
N ASP A 63 -10.06 -17.31 -10.62
CA ASP A 63 -10.02 -17.41 -12.08
C ASP A 63 -10.72 -18.70 -12.57
N ASP A 64 -10.93 -18.82 -13.88
CA ASP A 64 -11.53 -19.99 -14.54
C ASP A 64 -10.74 -21.29 -14.27
N ASN A 65 -9.47 -21.17 -13.87
CA ASN A 65 -8.61 -22.28 -13.47
C ASN A 65 -8.64 -22.60 -11.96
N ASN A 66 -9.59 -22.04 -11.19
CA ASN A 66 -9.69 -22.17 -9.73
C ASN A 66 -8.46 -21.66 -8.95
N GLU A 67 -7.63 -20.81 -9.57
CA GLU A 67 -6.53 -20.14 -8.89
C GLU A 67 -6.97 -18.78 -8.32
N GLN A 68 -6.51 -18.45 -7.10
CA GLN A 68 -6.77 -17.15 -6.51
C GLN A 68 -5.86 -16.08 -7.15
N VAL A 69 -6.45 -15.21 -7.95
CA VAL A 69 -5.77 -14.11 -8.63
C VAL A 69 -6.11 -12.75 -7.99
N PRO A 70 -5.17 -11.80 -7.97
CA PRO A 70 -5.45 -10.46 -7.45
C PRO A 70 -6.45 -9.71 -8.34
N ASN A 71 -7.41 -9.03 -7.70
CA ASN A 71 -8.43 -8.22 -8.36
C ASN A 71 -7.78 -7.14 -9.26
N LYS A 72 -8.50 -6.71 -10.30
CA LYS A 72 -8.14 -5.61 -11.22
C LYS A 72 -7.65 -4.36 -10.48
N PHE A 73 -8.23 -4.00 -9.34
CA PHE A 73 -7.77 -2.85 -8.54
C PHE A 73 -6.35 -3.02 -7.97
N VAL A 74 -6.00 -4.23 -7.54
CA VAL A 74 -4.65 -4.54 -7.04
C VAL A 74 -3.64 -4.50 -8.19
N GLN A 75 -4.04 -4.98 -9.37
CA GLN A 75 -3.22 -4.90 -10.58
C GLN A 75 -3.02 -3.43 -11.03
N GLN A 76 -4.08 -2.62 -10.98
CA GLN A 76 -4.01 -1.18 -11.24
C GLN A 76 -3.05 -0.49 -10.27
N LEU A 77 -3.13 -0.79 -8.97
CA LEU A 77 -2.22 -0.22 -7.99
C LEU A 77 -0.76 -0.48 -8.35
N LEU A 78 -0.42 -1.73 -8.71
CA LEU A 78 0.94 -2.10 -9.10
C LEU A 78 1.45 -1.29 -10.30
N GLY A 79 0.60 -1.06 -11.32
CA GLY A 79 0.97 -0.26 -12.49
C GLY A 79 1.01 1.25 -12.23
N VAL A 80 0.29 1.73 -11.22
CA VAL A 80 0.22 3.17 -10.87
C VAL A 80 1.39 3.59 -9.99
N VAL A 81 1.89 2.72 -9.12
CA VAL A 81 3.02 3.03 -8.22
C VAL A 81 4.22 3.60 -8.99
N ASP A 82 4.62 2.94 -10.08
CA ASP A 82 5.76 3.37 -10.91
C ASP A 82 5.50 4.71 -11.63
N ARG A 83 4.26 4.90 -12.11
CA ARG A 83 3.85 6.15 -12.78
C ARG A 83 3.80 7.31 -11.79
N ALA A 84 3.26 7.08 -10.60
CA ALA A 84 3.16 8.08 -9.55
C ALA A 84 4.54 8.52 -9.06
N ALA A 85 5.47 7.57 -8.89
CA ALA A 85 6.86 7.87 -8.53
C ALA A 85 7.53 8.77 -9.58
N THR A 86 7.37 8.44 -10.87
CA THR A 86 7.94 9.21 -11.98
C THR A 86 7.32 10.61 -12.07
N ALA A 87 6.00 10.74 -11.87
CA ALA A 87 5.29 12.01 -11.96
C ALA A 87 5.74 13.02 -10.89
N ILE A 88 6.03 12.54 -9.68
CA ILE A 88 6.36 13.40 -8.54
C ILE A 88 7.83 13.82 -8.56
N HIS A 89 8.73 12.90 -8.89
CA HIS A 89 10.17 13.18 -8.91
C HIS A 89 10.67 13.79 -10.23
N GLN A 90 9.80 13.94 -11.24
CA GLN A 90 10.12 14.43 -12.59
C GLN A 90 11.31 13.70 -13.24
N CYS A 91 11.59 12.48 -12.79
CA CYS A 91 12.70 11.64 -13.18
C CYS A 91 12.19 10.20 -13.29
N PRO A 92 12.60 9.44 -14.32
CA PRO A 92 12.20 8.03 -14.44
C PRO A 92 12.77 7.22 -13.27
N MET A 93 11.94 7.04 -12.25
CA MET A 93 12.28 6.29 -11.05
C MET A 93 11.54 4.96 -11.07
N LYS A 94 12.29 3.87 -10.86
CA LYS A 94 11.71 2.54 -10.65
C LYS A 94 11.76 2.23 -9.17
N ILE A 95 10.61 2.13 -8.53
CA ILE A 95 10.51 1.64 -7.16
C ILE A 95 10.77 0.12 -7.20
N PRO A 96 11.55 -0.44 -6.26
CA PRO A 96 11.74 -1.88 -6.19
C PRO A 96 10.38 -2.59 -6.06
N PRO A 97 10.24 -3.79 -6.66
CA PRO A 97 8.99 -4.55 -6.56
C PRO A 97 8.64 -4.82 -5.09
N PRO A 98 7.34 -4.87 -4.76
CA PRO A 98 6.92 -5.06 -3.38
C PRO A 98 7.35 -6.41 -2.82
N PHE A 99 7.72 -6.42 -1.55
CA PHE A 99 7.89 -7.65 -0.80
C PHE A 99 6.52 -8.27 -0.50
N LYS A 100 6.32 -9.50 -0.98
CA LYS A 100 5.08 -10.25 -0.80
C LYS A 100 5.20 -11.11 0.47
N THR A 101 4.42 -10.80 1.49
CA THR A 101 4.33 -11.62 2.71
C THR A 101 2.95 -12.27 2.79
N PRO A 102 2.84 -13.61 2.89
CA PRO A 102 1.56 -14.24 3.16
C PRO A 102 1.12 -13.90 4.59
N THR A 103 -0.14 -13.56 4.77
CA THR A 103 -0.72 -13.26 6.09
C THR A 103 -1.93 -14.16 6.33
N PRO A 104 -2.31 -14.44 7.60
CA PRO A 104 -3.43 -15.33 7.89
C PRO A 104 -4.77 -14.90 7.26
N TYR A 105 -4.93 -13.60 6.98
CA TYR A 105 -6.13 -13.01 6.39
C TYR A 105 -6.02 -12.78 4.87
N GLY A 106 -4.93 -13.19 4.22
CA GLY A 106 -4.70 -12.96 2.79
C GLY A 106 -3.23 -12.77 2.48
N GLY A 107 -2.83 -11.55 2.14
CA GLY A 107 -1.46 -11.19 1.86
C GLY A 107 -1.13 -9.74 2.22
N ARG A 108 0.16 -9.44 2.24
CA ARG A 108 0.69 -8.10 2.46
C ARG A 108 1.73 -7.78 1.40
N LEU A 109 1.60 -6.63 0.75
CA LEU A 109 2.58 -6.06 -0.14
C LEU A 109 3.27 -4.90 0.56
N THR A 110 4.59 -4.94 0.64
CA THR A 110 5.38 -3.88 1.28
C THR A 110 6.32 -3.26 0.26
N TRP A 111 6.18 -1.96 0.03
CA TRP A 111 7.11 -1.15 -0.75
C TRP A 111 7.96 -0.29 0.19
N VAL A 112 9.18 -0.01 -0.27
CA VAL A 112 10.07 0.98 0.35
C VAL A 112 10.03 2.22 -0.54
N LEU A 113 9.58 3.33 0.01
CA LEU A 113 9.57 4.62 -0.66
C LEU A 113 10.98 5.22 -0.73
N PRO A 114 11.25 6.17 -1.65
CA PRO A 114 12.59 6.74 -1.86
C PRO A 114 13.20 7.40 -0.61
N GLY A 115 12.39 7.99 0.27
CA GLY A 115 12.78 8.56 1.56
C GLY A 115 13.02 7.52 2.66
N GLY A 116 12.87 6.23 2.34
CA GLY A 116 13.14 5.11 3.24
C GLY A 116 11.99 4.75 4.17
N ASN A 117 10.76 5.24 3.89
CA ASN A 117 9.58 4.85 4.63
C ASN A 117 8.85 3.68 3.98
N PHE A 118 8.02 3.00 4.77
CA PHE A 118 7.27 1.85 4.30
C PHE A 118 5.87 2.26 3.82
N LEU A 119 5.50 1.71 2.67
CA LEU A 119 4.13 1.70 2.20
C LEU A 119 3.64 0.24 2.19
N ILE A 120 2.55 -0.04 2.88
CA ILE A 120 2.04 -1.39 3.09
C ILE A 120 0.61 -1.49 2.56
N ALA A 121 0.39 -2.34 1.55
CA ALA A 121 -0.96 -2.73 1.16
C ALA A 121 -1.32 -4.07 1.79
N HIS A 122 -2.42 -4.06 2.54
CA HIS A 122 -3.06 -5.23 3.09
C HIS A 122 -4.09 -5.75 2.10
N ILE A 123 -3.83 -6.93 1.56
CA ILE A 123 -4.71 -7.65 0.63
C ILE A 123 -5.51 -8.64 1.47
N LYS A 124 -6.79 -8.37 1.64
CA LYS A 124 -7.68 -9.26 2.39
C LYS A 124 -8.38 -10.22 1.46
N ASP A 125 -8.32 -11.49 1.83
CA ASP A 125 -9.03 -12.57 1.17
C ASP A 125 -10.36 -12.82 1.89
N LYS A 126 -11.43 -12.72 1.12
CA LYS A 126 -12.81 -12.91 1.57
C LYS A 126 -13.07 -14.35 2.04
N THR A 127 -12.41 -15.34 1.44
CA THR A 127 -12.59 -16.75 1.78
C THR A 127 -11.99 -17.09 3.16
N LYS A 128 -10.91 -16.40 3.53
CA LYS A 128 -10.22 -16.57 4.82
C LYS A 128 -10.87 -15.75 5.94
N ILE A 129 -11.55 -14.66 5.58
CA ILE A 129 -12.13 -13.74 6.56
C ILE A 129 -13.61 -14.07 6.75
N ARG A 130 -13.99 -14.32 8.02
CA ARG A 130 -15.39 -14.59 8.36
C ARG A 130 -16.27 -13.39 8.04
N HIS A 131 -17.23 -13.61 7.14
CA HIS A 131 -18.23 -12.63 6.75
C HIS A 131 -19.06 -12.08 7.91
N LYS A 132 -19.36 -10.77 7.85
CA LYS A 132 -20.33 -10.03 8.69
C LYS A 132 -19.99 -9.92 10.18
N LYS A 133 -18.79 -10.29 10.63
CA LYS A 133 -18.34 -10.00 12.01
C LYS A 133 -17.78 -8.58 12.09
N ARG A 134 -18.53 -7.69 12.74
CA ARG A 134 -18.06 -6.37 13.19
C ARG A 134 -17.68 -6.50 14.67
N TRP A 135 -16.75 -5.67 15.15
CA TRP A 135 -16.09 -5.76 16.47
C TRP A 135 -16.98 -6.10 17.68
N SER A 136 -18.28 -5.80 17.64
CA SER A 136 -19.26 -6.19 18.68
C SER A 136 -19.33 -7.69 18.96
N GLN A 137 -19.09 -8.55 17.98
CA GLN A 137 -19.14 -10.00 18.17
C GLN A 137 -17.86 -10.60 18.80
N VAL A 138 -16.74 -9.90 18.73
CA VAL A 138 -15.49 -10.30 19.42
C VAL A 138 -15.62 -9.94 20.90
N ILE A 139 -16.17 -8.76 21.21
CA ILE A 139 -16.42 -8.30 22.58
C ILE A 139 -17.34 -9.27 23.33
N HIS A 140 -18.42 -9.72 22.70
CA HIS A 140 -19.36 -10.67 23.33
C HIS A 140 -18.74 -12.07 23.55
N ALA A 141 -17.78 -12.49 22.72
CA ALA A 141 -17.11 -13.77 22.90
C ALA A 141 -16.08 -13.71 24.04
N THR A 142 -15.39 -12.59 24.23
CA THR A 142 -14.37 -12.42 25.29
C THR A 142 -14.98 -12.22 26.68
N ILE A 143 -16.19 -11.66 26.78
CA ILE A 143 -16.85 -11.37 28.07
C ILE A 143 -17.61 -12.58 28.66
N LEU A 144 -17.77 -13.67 27.92
CA LEU A 144 -18.57 -14.84 28.33
C LEU A 144 -17.76 -16.15 28.50
N PHE A 145 -16.45 -16.08 28.77
CA PHE A 145 -15.65 -17.23 29.19
C PHE A 145 -15.17 -17.06 30.64
#